data_AF-A0A973UYX9-F1
#
_entry.id   AF-A0A973UYX9-F1
#
_cell.length_a   1.000
_cell.length_b   1.000
_cell.length_c   1.000
_cell.angle_alpha   90.00
_cell.angle_beta   90.00
_cell.angle_gamma   90.00
#
_symmetry.space_group_name_H-M   'P 1'
#
loop_
_entity.id
_entity.type
_entity.pdbx_description
1 polymer ?
#
loop_
_entity_poly.entity_id
_entity_poly.type
_entity_poly.pdbx_seq_one_letter_code
_entity_poly.pdbx_strand_id
1 'polypeptide(L)'
;MARPQGGRNKRRRSSREPLPLWGKVLAAAGALGLLTWGALANPLGQKIADRIFPQETGAAPAPVAFTKTWPLARNCDAATTVAVLRNGPKPDQVRSPVDRNELVGSGSAVFGNGWLYITISVTDDRVISVTDVRPVIFRKGPAEASWIYEPQGGCGDQYSRLFELDLDGPLLKDLGVQGPEELAPPGVRVPAQPVGQAFTVSKSDPAEIVVTARGCRAYYEWGIQISYVADGHQLTYDIGSAANPFRSIGVLGQKAPVYADSSQEATDRTKLAPYGTRAVPLGCSP
;
A
#
# COMPACT_ATOMS: atom_id res chain seq x y z
N MET A 1 -68.88 -29.38 -27.99
CA MET A 1 -68.84 -28.18 -27.12
C MET A 1 -67.98 -27.14 -27.84
N ALA A 2 -68.53 -26.35 -28.76
CA ALA A 2 -69.18 -25.04 -28.58
C ALA A 2 -68.21 -23.89 -28.22
N ARG A 3 -67.88 -23.07 -29.24
CA ARG A 3 -67.32 -21.70 -29.22
C ARG A 3 -68.33 -20.69 -28.57
N PRO A 4 -68.10 -19.35 -28.56
CA PRO A 4 -67.05 -18.49 -27.97
C PRO A 4 -67.71 -17.29 -27.23
N GLN A 5 -66.99 -16.17 -27.04
CA GLN A 5 -67.38 -14.75 -26.77
C GLN A 5 -66.59 -14.20 -25.56
N GLY A 6 -66.05 -12.98 -25.52
CA GLY A 6 -66.26 -11.76 -26.29
C GLY A 6 -66.30 -10.59 -25.29
N GLY A 7 -65.57 -9.49 -25.53
CA GLY A 7 -65.70 -8.31 -24.64
C GLY A 7 -64.61 -7.26 -24.74
N ARG A 8 -64.62 -6.46 -25.82
CA ARG A 8 -63.99 -5.13 -25.87
C ARG A 8 -64.75 -4.18 -24.96
N ASN A 9 -64.07 -3.24 -24.29
CA ASN A 9 -64.63 -1.90 -24.16
C ASN A 9 -63.57 -0.79 -24.14
N LYS A 10 -63.73 0.13 -25.12
CA LYS A 10 -63.07 1.44 -25.25
C LYS A 10 -64.04 2.50 -24.78
N ARG A 11 -63.63 3.46 -23.94
CA ARG A 11 -64.15 4.86 -23.92
C ARG A 11 -63.01 5.78 -23.46
N ARG A 12 -62.43 6.61 -24.33
CA ARG A 12 -62.80 8.01 -24.69
C ARG A 12 -62.70 8.95 -23.48
N ARG A 13 -61.62 9.74 -23.41
CA ARG A 13 -61.47 11.14 -23.89
C ARG A 13 -62.32 12.14 -23.08
N SER A 14 -61.64 12.98 -22.30
CA SER A 14 -62.11 14.34 -21.99
C SER A 14 -60.93 15.28 -22.09
N SER A 15 -60.92 16.01 -23.19
CA SER A 15 -60.11 17.17 -23.50
C SER A 15 -60.82 18.42 -22.98
N ARG A 16 -60.13 19.27 -22.21
CA ARG A 16 -60.45 20.70 -22.15
C ARG A 16 -59.16 21.49 -22.24
N GLU A 17 -59.10 22.21 -23.34
CA GLU A 17 -58.09 23.17 -23.77
C GLU A 17 -58.73 24.59 -23.63
N PRO A 18 -58.09 25.70 -24.02
CA PRO A 18 -57.58 26.74 -23.12
C PRO A 18 -58.23 28.13 -23.34
N LEU A 19 -57.55 29.20 -22.89
CA LEU A 19 -57.64 30.66 -23.25
C LEU A 19 -58.25 31.58 -22.15
N PRO A 20 -57.98 32.91 -22.11
CA PRO A 20 -56.99 33.72 -22.83
C PRO A 20 -56.21 34.77 -21.98
N LEU A 21 -54.95 34.96 -22.39
CA LEU A 21 -54.22 36.21 -22.73
C LEU A 21 -54.90 37.62 -22.63
N TRP A 22 -54.15 38.56 -22.01
CA TRP A 22 -54.02 40.04 -22.23
C TRP A 22 -54.52 41.02 -21.15
N GLY A 23 -53.59 41.84 -20.61
CA GLY A 23 -53.86 43.27 -20.38
C GLY A 23 -53.15 44.01 -19.23
N LYS A 24 -52.01 44.66 -19.56
CA LYS A 24 -51.47 45.97 -19.05
C LYS A 24 -51.00 46.06 -17.57
N VAL A 25 -49.74 46.31 -17.21
CA VAL A 25 -48.78 47.44 -17.43
C VAL A 25 -49.00 48.67 -16.51
N LEU A 26 -47.91 49.07 -15.83
CA LEU A 26 -47.61 50.24 -14.95
C LEU A 26 -48.06 50.14 -13.48
N ALA A 27 -47.36 50.66 -12.47
CA ALA A 27 -45.96 50.97 -12.15
C ALA A 27 -46.01 51.59 -10.74
N ALA A 28 -45.16 51.14 -9.80
CA ALA A 28 -44.74 51.97 -8.67
C ALA A 28 -43.39 51.44 -8.15
N ALA A 29 -42.40 52.32 -8.21
CA ALA A 29 -41.01 52.12 -7.83
C ALA A 29 -40.75 52.50 -6.36
N GLY A 30 -39.69 51.93 -5.79
CA GLY A 30 -39.04 52.36 -4.54
C GLY A 30 -38.97 51.21 -3.53
N ALA A 31 -37.83 50.70 -3.08
CA ALA A 31 -36.44 51.12 -3.23
C ALA A 31 -35.51 49.95 -2.84
N LEU A 32 -34.24 50.05 -3.26
CA LEU A 32 -33.08 49.23 -2.91
C LEU A 32 -32.94 47.84 -3.55
N GLY A 33 -32.68 47.86 -4.86
CA GLY A 33 -31.63 47.01 -5.39
C GLY A 33 -30.25 47.48 -4.90
N LEU A 34 -29.36 46.52 -4.61
CA LEU A 34 -27.89 46.54 -4.76
C LEU A 34 -27.22 45.63 -3.70
N LEU A 35 -27.39 44.30 -3.78
CA LEU A 35 -26.47 43.36 -3.10
C LEU A 35 -26.34 42.01 -3.85
N THR A 36 -26.45 41.98 -5.18
CA THR A 36 -26.28 40.74 -5.96
C THR A 36 -25.09 40.74 -6.93
N TRP A 37 -24.29 41.80 -7.02
CA TRP A 37 -23.16 41.89 -7.98
C TRP A 37 -21.87 42.44 -7.36
N GLY A 38 -21.52 42.03 -6.13
CA GLY A 38 -20.30 42.48 -5.43
C GLY A 38 -19.43 41.37 -4.82
N ALA A 39 -19.77 40.09 -5.01
CA ALA A 39 -19.13 38.98 -4.30
C ALA A 39 -17.98 38.29 -5.06
N LEU A 40 -17.46 38.88 -6.15
CA LEU A 40 -16.34 38.30 -6.93
C LEU A 40 -15.02 39.06 -6.82
N ALA A 41 -14.88 40.05 -5.92
CA ALA A 41 -13.64 40.83 -5.84
C ALA A 41 -13.23 41.30 -4.43
N ASN A 42 -13.54 40.55 -3.36
CA ASN A 42 -13.08 40.94 -2.02
C ASN A 42 -12.52 39.77 -1.19
N PRO A 43 -11.20 39.72 -0.89
CA PRO A 43 -10.56 38.62 -0.16
C PRO A 43 -10.98 38.51 1.32
N LEU A 44 -11.75 39.48 1.82
CA LEU A 44 -12.32 39.42 3.17
C LEU A 44 -13.55 38.51 3.26
N GLY A 45 -14.33 38.36 2.18
CA GLY A 45 -15.54 37.52 2.17
C GLY A 45 -15.22 36.03 2.27
N GLN A 46 -14.12 35.59 1.63
CA GLN A 46 -13.65 34.21 1.71
C GLN A 46 -13.21 33.83 3.13
N LYS A 47 -12.50 34.72 3.84
CA LYS A 47 -12.05 34.47 5.22
C LYS A 47 -13.19 34.33 6.22
N ILE A 48 -14.37 34.89 5.93
CA ILE A 48 -15.56 34.77 6.77
C ILE A 48 -16.30 33.46 6.45
N ALA A 49 -16.37 33.06 5.18
CA ALA A 49 -16.93 31.77 4.78
C ALA A 49 -16.11 30.59 5.38
N ASP A 50 -14.78 30.66 5.34
CA ASP A 50 -13.88 29.63 5.88
C ASP A 50 -13.95 29.48 7.42
N ARG A 51 -14.41 30.52 8.13
CA ARG A 51 -14.60 30.49 9.60
C ARG A 51 -15.96 29.97 10.04
N ILE A 52 -16.99 30.17 9.23
CA ILE A 52 -18.38 29.81 9.57
C ILE A 52 -18.69 28.38 9.09
N PHE A 53 -18.09 27.98 7.97
CA PHE A 53 -18.16 26.63 7.44
C PHE A 53 -16.73 26.15 7.20
N PRO A 54 -16.02 25.65 8.23
CA PRO A 54 -14.82 24.88 7.96
C PRO A 54 -15.23 23.75 7.04
N GLN A 55 -14.79 23.80 5.77
CA GLN A 55 -14.76 22.61 4.95
C GLN A 55 -13.79 21.68 5.64
N GLU A 56 -14.31 20.82 6.49
CA GLU A 56 -13.71 19.52 6.68
C GLU A 56 -13.63 18.92 5.27
N THR A 57 -12.47 19.06 4.63
CA THR A 57 -11.99 18.13 3.63
C THR A 57 -11.80 16.78 4.32
N GLY A 58 -12.91 16.20 4.78
CA GLY A 58 -13.06 14.79 5.00
C GLY A 58 -13.04 14.18 3.61
N ALA A 59 -11.84 13.84 3.13
CA ALA A 59 -11.70 12.97 1.99
C ALA A 59 -12.58 11.74 2.28
N ALA A 60 -13.67 11.57 1.53
CA ALA A 60 -14.31 10.27 1.45
C ALA A 60 -13.20 9.25 1.17
N PRO A 61 -13.15 8.11 1.87
CA PRO A 61 -12.07 7.15 1.68
C PRO A 61 -11.96 6.87 0.19
N ALA A 62 -10.75 7.07 -0.35
CA ALA A 62 -10.49 6.73 -1.73
C ALA A 62 -10.97 5.29 -1.95
N PRO A 63 -11.69 5.00 -3.03
CA PRO A 63 -12.33 3.69 -3.24
C PRO A 63 -11.35 2.52 -3.35
N VAL A 64 -10.07 2.84 -3.42
CA VAL A 64 -8.96 1.90 -3.42
C VAL A 64 -8.23 2.05 -2.09
N ALA A 65 -8.16 0.96 -1.33
CA ALA A 65 -7.39 0.88 -0.11
C ALA A 65 -6.11 0.06 -0.37
N PHE A 66 -5.00 0.61 0.08
CA PHE A 66 -3.68 -0.03 0.04
C PHE A 66 -3.20 -0.27 1.47
N THR A 67 -2.96 -1.54 1.82
CA THR A 67 -2.31 -1.91 3.09
C THR A 67 -0.95 -2.53 2.81
N LYS A 68 -0.04 -2.43 3.77
CA LYS A 68 1.30 -2.99 3.65
C LYS A 68 1.78 -3.65 4.93
N THR A 69 2.64 -4.66 4.76
CA THR A 69 3.40 -5.29 5.84
C THR A 69 4.86 -5.41 5.43
N TRP A 70 5.77 -5.01 6.31
CA TRP A 70 7.22 -5.05 6.15
C TRP A 70 7.83 -5.14 7.55
N PRO A 71 8.95 -5.86 7.77
CA PRO A 71 9.80 -6.54 6.78
C PRO A 71 9.56 -8.04 6.61
N LEU A 72 8.59 -8.59 7.33
CA LEU A 72 8.51 -10.01 7.58
C LEU A 72 7.76 -10.75 6.48
N ALA A 73 8.21 -11.98 6.21
CA ALA A 73 7.35 -12.99 5.59
C ALA A 73 6.12 -13.23 6.49
N ARG A 74 4.95 -13.55 5.91
CA ARG A 74 3.79 -14.02 6.70
C ARG A 74 4.19 -15.29 7.48
N ASN A 75 3.56 -15.55 8.64
CA ASN A 75 3.87 -16.65 9.57
C ASN A 75 5.22 -16.53 10.32
N CYS A 76 5.75 -17.65 10.82
CA CYS A 76 7.00 -17.75 11.60
C CYS A 76 8.23 -17.60 10.69
N ASP A 77 8.47 -16.38 10.24
CA ASP A 77 9.58 -15.96 9.38
C ASP A 77 10.95 -16.16 10.06
N ALA A 78 11.72 -17.13 9.58
CA ALA A 78 13.11 -17.40 10.00
C ALA A 78 14.16 -16.59 9.23
N ALA A 79 13.78 -15.96 8.13
CA ALA A 79 14.72 -15.55 7.09
C ALA A 79 15.03 -14.05 7.15
N THR A 80 14.11 -13.23 7.67
CA THR A 80 14.36 -11.79 7.83
C THR A 80 15.30 -11.53 8.99
N THR A 81 16.52 -11.13 8.66
CA THR A 81 17.51 -10.58 9.60
C THR A 81 17.47 -9.05 9.58
N VAL A 82 17.75 -8.43 10.73
CA VAL A 82 17.67 -6.96 10.89
C VAL A 82 19.00 -6.45 11.40
N ALA A 83 19.62 -5.53 10.65
CA ALA A 83 20.79 -4.78 11.08
C ALA A 83 20.34 -3.50 11.80
N VAL A 84 20.74 -3.37 13.06
CA VAL A 84 20.55 -2.15 13.83
C VAL A 84 21.71 -1.21 13.53
N LEU A 85 21.40 -0.02 13.02
CA LEU A 85 22.40 0.98 12.63
C LEU A 85 23.06 1.62 13.86
N ARG A 86 24.19 2.30 13.65
CA ARG A 86 25.02 2.90 14.72
C ARG A 86 24.26 3.74 15.78
N ASN A 87 23.17 4.39 15.40
CA ASN A 87 22.35 5.22 16.31
C ASN A 87 21.11 4.51 16.87
N GLY A 88 20.97 3.20 16.64
CA GLY A 88 19.86 2.39 17.13
C GLY A 88 20.07 1.88 18.56
N PRO A 89 19.10 1.11 19.10
CA PRO A 89 19.22 0.54 20.44
C PRO A 89 20.39 -0.43 20.54
N LYS A 90 21.00 -0.51 21.72
CA LYS A 90 21.99 -1.55 22.05
C LYS A 90 21.29 -2.90 22.26
N PRO A 91 21.99 -4.05 22.11
CA PRO A 91 21.37 -5.37 22.28
C PRO A 91 20.71 -5.60 23.65
N ASP A 92 21.27 -5.02 24.72
CA ASP A 92 20.75 -5.11 26.09
C ASP A 92 19.51 -4.23 26.35
N GLN A 93 19.17 -3.35 25.41
CA GLN A 93 17.98 -2.51 25.43
C GLN A 93 16.80 -3.12 24.66
N VAL A 94 17.04 -4.21 23.91
CA VAL A 94 16.01 -4.89 23.14
C VAL A 94 15.52 -6.11 23.91
N ARG A 95 14.21 -6.21 24.08
CA ARG A 95 13.58 -7.34 24.77
C ARG A 95 13.44 -8.54 23.83
N SER A 96 13.74 -9.72 24.33
CA SER A 96 13.44 -11.00 23.68
C SER A 96 12.05 -11.53 24.12
N PRO A 97 11.23 -12.12 23.20
CA PRO A 97 11.49 -12.27 21.77
C PRO A 97 11.41 -10.92 21.04
N VAL A 98 12.27 -10.73 20.04
CA VAL A 98 12.36 -9.47 19.31
C VAL A 98 11.18 -9.28 18.36
N ASP A 99 10.51 -8.13 18.46
CA ASP A 99 9.65 -7.63 17.39
C ASP A 99 10.49 -6.91 16.32
N ARG A 100 10.68 -7.58 15.19
CA ARG A 100 11.43 -7.05 14.05
C ARG A 100 10.71 -5.88 13.35
N ASN A 101 9.38 -5.81 13.41
CA ASN A 101 8.65 -4.66 12.86
C ASN A 101 8.96 -3.41 13.67
N GLU A 102 9.03 -3.55 15.00
CA GLU A 102 9.41 -2.46 15.90
C GLU A 102 10.85 -1.98 15.64
N LEU A 103 11.82 -2.92 15.54
CA LEU A 103 13.21 -2.57 15.24
C LEU A 103 13.37 -1.82 13.91
N VAL A 104 12.70 -2.28 12.85
CA VAL A 104 12.73 -1.57 11.56
C VAL A 104 11.99 -0.23 11.64
N GLY A 105 10.87 -0.18 12.35
CA GLY A 105 10.13 1.05 12.63
C GLY A 105 10.95 2.10 13.37
N SER A 106 11.90 1.68 14.21
CA SER A 106 12.83 2.56 14.93
C SER A 106 14.05 3.00 14.11
N GLY A 107 14.08 2.72 12.80
CA GLY A 107 15.15 3.15 11.89
C GLY A 107 16.23 2.09 11.60
N SER A 108 16.06 0.85 12.06
CA SER A 108 16.92 -0.27 11.64
C SER A 108 16.66 -0.63 10.18
N ALA A 109 17.53 -1.46 9.60
CA ALA A 109 17.45 -1.90 8.22
C ALA A 109 17.38 -3.42 8.14
N VAL A 110 16.65 -3.95 7.15
CA VAL A 110 16.72 -5.37 6.82
C VAL A 110 18.12 -5.69 6.30
N PHE A 111 18.74 -6.74 6.84
CA PHE A 111 20.06 -7.20 6.40
C PHE A 111 19.91 -8.31 5.35
N GLY A 112 20.21 -7.99 4.09
CA GLY A 112 20.01 -8.88 2.95
C GLY A 112 18.59 -8.86 2.42
N ASN A 113 17.77 -9.85 2.82
CA ASN A 113 16.45 -10.11 2.26
C ASN A 113 15.33 -9.72 3.22
N GLY A 114 14.30 -9.05 2.68
CA GLY A 114 13.06 -8.74 3.40
C GLY A 114 11.84 -8.86 2.48
N TRP A 115 10.66 -8.94 3.07
CA TRP A 115 9.40 -9.16 2.37
C TRP A 115 8.45 -7.99 2.61
N LEU A 116 8.04 -7.34 1.53
CA LEU A 116 7.02 -6.31 1.52
C LEU A 116 5.75 -6.91 0.91
N TYR A 117 4.73 -7.09 1.73
CA TYR A 117 3.39 -7.44 1.27
C TYR A 117 2.61 -6.16 1.05
N ILE A 118 1.93 -6.06 -0.09
CA ILE A 118 1.02 -4.97 -0.41
C ILE A 118 -0.31 -5.59 -0.79
N THR A 119 -1.37 -5.23 -0.06
CA THR A 119 -2.73 -5.62 -0.42
C THR A 119 -3.44 -4.42 -1.03
N ILE A 120 -4.05 -4.64 -2.18
CA ILE A 120 -4.87 -3.67 -2.90
C ILE A 120 -6.30 -4.19 -2.86
N SER A 121 -7.22 -3.36 -2.37
CA SER A 121 -8.64 -3.71 -2.31
C SER A 121 -9.48 -2.54 -2.79
N VAL A 122 -10.60 -2.85 -3.42
CA VAL A 122 -11.59 -1.86 -3.86
C VAL A 122 -12.83 -2.00 -2.98
N THR A 123 -13.34 -0.91 -2.43
CA THR A 123 -14.44 -0.96 -1.45
C THR A 123 -15.83 -0.94 -2.09
N ASP A 124 -15.92 -0.56 -3.36
CA ASP A 124 -17.15 -0.49 -4.14
C ASP A 124 -17.10 -1.38 -5.38
N ASP A 125 -18.10 -1.28 -6.26
CA ASP A 125 -18.24 -2.18 -7.42
C ASP A 125 -17.33 -1.81 -8.60
N ARG A 126 -16.37 -0.89 -8.41
CA ARG A 126 -15.40 -0.54 -9.46
C ARG A 126 -14.38 -1.66 -9.67
N VAL A 127 -13.87 -1.68 -10.90
CA VAL A 127 -12.67 -2.44 -11.28
C VAL A 127 -11.59 -1.44 -11.61
N ILE A 128 -10.45 -1.52 -10.91
CA ILE A 128 -9.27 -0.73 -11.25
C ILE A 128 -8.29 -1.58 -12.05
N SER A 129 -7.47 -0.93 -12.87
CA SER A 129 -6.39 -1.58 -13.60
C SER A 129 -5.07 -1.07 -13.06
N VAL A 130 -4.30 -1.94 -12.37
CA VAL A 130 -2.93 -1.62 -11.95
C VAL A 130 -2.05 -1.76 -13.18
N THR A 131 -1.43 -0.65 -13.61
CA THR A 131 -0.70 -0.57 -14.88
C THR A 131 0.81 -0.67 -14.69
N ASP A 132 1.33 -0.29 -13.52
CA ASP A 132 2.77 -0.33 -13.23
C ASP A 132 3.02 -0.47 -11.73
N VAL A 133 4.10 -1.16 -11.39
CA VAL A 133 4.61 -1.29 -10.01
C VAL A 133 6.12 -1.13 -10.11
N ARG A 134 6.64 0.00 -9.62
CA ARG A 134 8.05 0.33 -9.77
C ARG A 134 8.73 0.66 -8.46
N PRO A 135 9.98 0.22 -8.25
CA PRO A 135 10.77 0.64 -7.11
C PRO A 135 11.20 2.11 -7.26
N VAL A 136 11.31 2.80 -6.13
CA VAL A 136 11.85 4.15 -6.03
C VAL A 136 12.97 4.12 -5.00
N ILE A 137 14.19 4.44 -5.41
CA ILE A 137 15.35 4.54 -4.50
C ILE A 137 15.52 6.00 -4.09
N PHE A 138 15.33 6.28 -2.80
CA PHE A 138 15.48 7.63 -2.23
C PHE A 138 16.93 7.92 -1.84
N ARG A 139 17.64 6.89 -1.31
CA ARG A 139 19.05 6.99 -0.96
C ARG A 139 19.76 5.67 -1.21
N LYS A 140 20.98 5.76 -1.73
CA LYS A 140 21.94 4.66 -1.82
C LYS A 140 23.28 5.13 -1.29
N GLY A 141 23.92 4.36 -0.42
CA GLY A 141 25.22 4.74 0.13
C GLY A 141 25.78 3.73 1.11
N PRO A 142 26.94 4.01 1.73
CA PRO A 142 27.45 3.20 2.82
C PRO A 142 26.60 3.39 4.07
N ALA A 143 26.48 2.33 4.87
CA ALA A 143 26.05 2.43 6.26
C ALA A 143 26.72 1.32 7.06
N GLU A 144 26.79 1.52 8.37
CA GLU A 144 27.37 0.56 9.31
C GLU A 144 26.30 0.08 10.26
N ALA A 145 26.23 -1.24 10.44
CA ALA A 145 25.45 -1.83 11.51
C ALA A 145 26.27 -1.83 12.79
N SER A 146 25.64 -1.44 13.91
CA SER A 146 26.21 -1.67 15.23
C SER A 146 26.15 -3.15 15.60
N TRP A 147 25.08 -3.84 15.21
CA TRP A 147 24.85 -5.26 15.43
C TRP A 147 23.71 -5.77 14.54
N ILE A 148 23.55 -7.09 14.45
CA ILE A 148 22.53 -7.77 13.63
C ILE A 148 21.69 -8.67 14.54
N TYR A 149 20.36 -8.61 14.40
CA TYR A 149 19.45 -9.62 14.92
C TYR A 149 19.19 -10.70 13.86
N GLU A 150 19.44 -11.95 14.21
CA GLU A 150 19.19 -13.14 13.39
C GLU A 150 18.28 -14.10 14.16
N PRO A 151 17.01 -14.26 13.74
CA PRO A 151 16.09 -15.19 14.40
C PRO A 151 16.58 -16.63 14.26
N GLN A 152 16.28 -17.47 15.24
CA GLN A 152 16.61 -18.90 15.20
C GLN A 152 15.33 -19.72 14.99
N GLY A 153 15.20 -20.33 13.81
CA GLY A 153 14.06 -21.19 13.43
C GLY A 153 12.91 -20.48 12.70
N GLY A 154 12.02 -21.28 12.09
CA GLY A 154 10.77 -20.86 11.48
C GLY A 154 9.99 -22.01 10.86
N CYS A 155 8.85 -21.72 10.23
CA CYS A 155 7.84 -22.73 9.91
C CYS A 155 7.78 -23.17 8.45
N GLY A 156 8.82 -22.89 7.66
CA GLY A 156 8.91 -23.30 6.25
C GLY A 156 8.19 -22.38 5.27
N ASP A 157 8.28 -22.75 3.99
CA ASP A 157 7.86 -21.95 2.85
C ASP A 157 6.34 -21.99 2.61
N GLN A 158 5.84 -21.06 1.80
CA GLN A 158 4.40 -20.89 1.54
C GLN A 158 4.13 -20.41 0.11
N TYR A 159 2.89 -20.61 -0.33
CA TYR A 159 2.45 -20.42 -1.72
C TYR A 159 1.99 -18.97 -1.97
N SER A 160 2.72 -18.20 -2.79
CA SER A 160 2.48 -16.74 -3.00
C SER A 160 2.84 -16.30 -4.43
N ARG A 161 2.18 -15.26 -4.97
CA ARG A 161 2.69 -14.57 -6.18
C ARG A 161 3.87 -13.68 -5.80
N LEU A 162 5.03 -13.97 -6.38
CA LEU A 162 6.31 -13.44 -5.94
C LEU A 162 6.87 -12.42 -6.94
N PHE A 163 7.17 -11.22 -6.47
CA PHE A 163 7.98 -10.25 -7.18
C PHE A 163 9.36 -10.18 -6.52
N GLU A 164 10.41 -10.39 -7.28
CA GLU A 164 11.80 -10.22 -6.83
C GLU A 164 12.26 -8.81 -7.14
N LEU A 165 12.61 -8.04 -6.12
CA LEU A 165 13.22 -6.73 -6.24
C LEU A 165 14.71 -6.84 -5.94
N ASP A 166 15.52 -6.76 -6.99
CA ASP A 166 16.95 -6.53 -6.86
C ASP A 166 17.18 -5.04 -6.59
N LEU A 167 17.68 -4.68 -5.39
CA LEU A 167 18.06 -3.29 -5.07
C LEU A 167 19.45 -2.92 -5.62
N ASP A 168 20.26 -3.92 -5.99
CA ASP A 168 21.58 -3.71 -6.58
C ASP A 168 21.49 -3.44 -8.10
N GLY A 169 20.40 -3.88 -8.74
CA GLY A 169 20.00 -3.60 -10.14
C GLY A 169 18.67 -2.83 -10.24
N PRO A 170 18.17 -2.50 -11.44
CA PRO A 170 16.90 -1.78 -11.60
C PRO A 170 15.67 -2.70 -11.76
N LEU A 171 15.79 -4.01 -11.53
CA LEU A 171 14.77 -4.98 -11.98
C LEU A 171 13.89 -5.45 -10.82
N LEU A 172 12.62 -5.08 -10.88
CA LEU A 172 11.52 -5.83 -10.25
C LEU A 172 11.10 -6.93 -11.24
N LYS A 173 11.05 -8.18 -10.82
CA LYS A 173 10.69 -9.33 -11.66
C LYS A 173 9.54 -10.11 -11.04
N ASP A 174 8.42 -10.25 -11.74
CA ASP A 174 7.33 -11.14 -11.36
C ASP A 174 7.72 -12.58 -11.72
N LEU A 175 7.74 -13.43 -10.70
CA LEU A 175 8.06 -14.84 -10.82
C LEU A 175 6.79 -15.70 -10.92
N GLY A 176 5.61 -15.07 -10.98
CA GLY A 176 4.34 -15.76 -10.92
C GLY A 176 4.08 -16.31 -9.52
N VAL A 177 3.18 -17.28 -9.41
CA VAL A 177 2.90 -17.97 -8.14
C VAL A 177 3.96 -19.03 -7.87
N GLN A 178 4.61 -18.93 -6.71
CA GLN A 178 5.72 -19.79 -6.26
C GLN A 178 5.39 -20.38 -4.89
N GLY A 179 5.84 -21.62 -4.64
CA GLY A 179 5.73 -22.32 -3.36
C GLY A 179 5.72 -23.84 -3.53
N PRO A 180 5.72 -24.62 -2.43
CA PRO A 180 5.66 -26.08 -2.48
C PRO A 180 4.41 -26.54 -3.25
N GLU A 181 4.56 -27.49 -4.16
CA GLU A 181 3.45 -27.98 -5.00
C GLU A 181 2.33 -28.59 -4.14
N GLU A 182 2.66 -29.16 -2.98
CA GLU A 182 1.66 -29.69 -2.04
C GLU A 182 0.78 -28.61 -1.38
N LEU A 183 1.21 -27.34 -1.42
CA LEU A 183 0.47 -26.19 -0.89
C LEU A 183 -0.28 -25.41 -1.99
N ALA A 184 -0.19 -25.86 -3.25
CA ALA A 184 -0.86 -25.21 -4.37
C ALA A 184 -2.39 -25.43 -4.32
N PRO A 185 -3.21 -24.37 -4.44
CA PRO A 185 -4.65 -24.55 -4.66
C PRO A 185 -4.91 -25.35 -5.95
N PRO A 186 -5.87 -26.30 -5.97
CA PRO A 186 -6.15 -27.09 -7.16
C PRO A 186 -6.49 -26.20 -8.36
N GLY A 187 -5.74 -26.34 -9.46
CA GLY A 187 -6.00 -25.64 -10.72
C GLY A 187 -5.48 -24.20 -10.81
N VAL A 188 -4.80 -23.66 -9.79
CA VAL A 188 -4.23 -22.31 -9.84
C VAL A 188 -2.76 -22.37 -10.25
N ARG A 189 -2.47 -22.11 -11.52
CA ARG A 189 -1.13 -21.76 -12.02
C ARG A 189 -1.21 -20.41 -12.71
N VAL A 190 -0.87 -19.34 -11.99
CA VAL A 190 -0.75 -18.01 -12.59
C VAL A 190 0.70 -17.87 -13.11
N PRO A 191 0.92 -17.84 -14.43
CA PRO A 191 2.25 -17.78 -15.00
C PRO A 191 2.93 -16.45 -14.65
N ALA A 192 4.27 -16.45 -14.60
CA ALA A 192 5.07 -15.24 -14.51
C ALA A 192 4.72 -14.30 -15.68
N GLN A 193 4.49 -13.03 -15.39
CA GLN A 193 4.30 -11.99 -16.40
C GLN A 193 5.46 -11.00 -16.36
N PRO A 194 5.72 -10.23 -17.43
CA PRO A 194 6.51 -9.02 -17.30
C PRO A 194 5.90 -8.11 -16.22
N VAL A 195 6.72 -7.60 -15.30
CA VAL A 195 6.28 -6.55 -14.38
C VAL A 195 5.79 -5.36 -15.20
N GLY A 196 4.57 -4.90 -14.92
CA GLY A 196 3.90 -3.87 -15.71
C GLY A 196 2.91 -4.40 -16.77
N GLN A 197 2.70 -5.72 -16.89
CA GLN A 197 1.47 -6.19 -17.50
C GLN A 197 0.30 -5.93 -16.56
N ALA A 198 -0.65 -5.14 -17.04
CA ALA A 198 -1.72 -4.66 -16.19
C ALA A 198 -2.56 -5.81 -15.62
N PHE A 199 -2.91 -5.72 -14.34
CA PHE A 199 -3.86 -6.63 -13.71
C PHE A 199 -5.01 -5.85 -13.09
N THR A 200 -6.18 -6.47 -13.03
CA THR A 200 -7.38 -5.83 -12.48
C THR A 200 -7.54 -6.14 -11.01
N VAL A 201 -8.11 -5.19 -10.26
CA VAL A 201 -8.52 -5.38 -8.87
C VAL A 201 -9.97 -4.95 -8.72
N SER A 202 -10.76 -5.75 -8.02
CA SER A 202 -12.17 -5.46 -7.75
C SER A 202 -12.51 -5.81 -6.29
N LYS A 203 -13.72 -5.45 -5.84
CA LYS A 203 -14.18 -5.80 -4.49
C LYS A 203 -14.22 -7.31 -4.21
N SER A 204 -14.58 -8.13 -5.21
CA SER A 204 -14.60 -9.59 -5.08
C SER A 204 -13.27 -10.25 -5.39
N ASP A 205 -12.29 -9.49 -5.90
CA ASP A 205 -10.98 -9.97 -6.33
C ASP A 205 -9.90 -8.98 -5.91
N PRO A 206 -9.56 -8.93 -4.60
CA PRO A 206 -8.45 -8.11 -4.10
C PRO A 206 -7.12 -8.71 -4.56
N ALA A 207 -6.12 -7.85 -4.77
CA ALA A 207 -4.78 -8.28 -5.17
C ALA A 207 -3.80 -8.21 -4.00
N GLU A 208 -2.90 -9.19 -3.95
CA GLU A 208 -1.70 -9.15 -3.12
C GLU A 208 -0.45 -9.15 -4.00
N ILE A 209 0.44 -8.20 -3.74
CA ILE A 209 1.78 -8.10 -4.33
C ILE A 209 2.77 -8.44 -3.22
N VAL A 210 3.63 -9.43 -3.44
CA VAL A 210 4.74 -9.74 -2.53
C VAL A 210 6.03 -9.30 -3.20
N VAL A 211 6.73 -8.35 -2.59
CA VAL A 211 8.05 -7.88 -3.05
C VAL A 211 9.13 -8.41 -2.11
N THR A 212 9.97 -9.32 -2.61
CA THR A 212 11.19 -9.73 -1.93
C THR A 212 12.28 -8.73 -2.26
N ALA A 213 12.58 -7.84 -1.32
CA ALA A 213 13.62 -6.83 -1.48
C ALA A 213 14.97 -7.41 -1.04
N ARG A 214 15.91 -7.47 -1.98
CA ARG A 214 17.26 -7.96 -1.75
C ARG A 214 18.28 -6.84 -1.97
N GLY A 215 19.03 -6.50 -0.93
CA GLY A 215 20.17 -5.59 -1.03
C GLY A 215 21.44 -6.28 -0.56
N CYS A 216 22.41 -6.50 -1.47
CA CYS A 216 23.65 -7.19 -1.15
C CYS A 216 24.90 -6.30 -1.24
N ARG A 217 24.83 -5.04 -1.71
CA ARG A 217 26.04 -4.22 -1.95
C ARG A 217 26.13 -2.91 -1.18
N ALA A 218 25.02 -2.39 -0.67
CA ALA A 218 24.98 -1.07 -0.05
C ALA A 218 23.84 -0.97 0.97
N TYR A 219 23.71 0.20 1.56
CA TYR A 219 22.51 0.63 2.26
C TYR A 219 21.56 1.35 1.30
N TYR A 220 20.26 1.06 1.43
CA TYR A 220 19.19 1.53 0.57
C TYR A 220 18.05 2.11 1.43
N GLU A 221 17.60 3.32 1.09
CA GLU A 221 16.28 3.84 1.46
C GLU A 221 15.40 3.82 0.21
N TRP A 222 14.26 3.14 0.27
CA TRP A 222 13.45 2.85 -0.91
C TRP A 222 11.95 2.81 -0.62
N GLY A 223 11.16 2.81 -1.68
CA GLY A 223 9.70 2.69 -1.69
C GLY A 223 9.21 2.03 -2.98
N ILE A 224 7.91 1.86 -3.11
CA ILE A 224 7.24 1.38 -4.32
C ILE A 224 6.23 2.43 -4.78
N GLN A 225 6.24 2.77 -6.07
CA GLN A 225 5.16 3.52 -6.69
C GLN A 225 4.28 2.57 -7.50
N ILE A 226 2.98 2.61 -7.24
CA ILE A 226 1.96 1.86 -7.98
C ILE A 226 1.21 2.84 -8.86
N SER A 227 1.21 2.61 -10.17
CA SER A 227 0.37 3.36 -11.11
C SER A 227 -0.85 2.54 -11.46
N TYR A 228 -2.04 3.15 -11.44
CA TYR A 228 -3.29 2.49 -11.73
C TYR A 228 -4.29 3.41 -12.42
N VAL A 229 -5.25 2.84 -13.13
CA VAL A 229 -6.38 3.55 -13.75
C VAL A 229 -7.65 3.24 -12.98
N ALA A 230 -8.36 4.29 -12.56
CA ALA A 230 -9.70 4.23 -11.98
C ALA A 230 -10.59 5.26 -12.65
N ASP A 231 -11.80 4.87 -13.06
CA ASP A 231 -12.78 5.72 -13.77
C ASP A 231 -12.22 6.44 -15.00
N GLY A 232 -11.22 5.85 -15.67
CA GLY A 232 -10.55 6.44 -16.84
C GLY A 232 -9.43 7.44 -16.51
N HIS A 233 -9.13 7.66 -15.23
CA HIS A 233 -8.07 8.55 -14.78
C HIS A 233 -6.84 7.75 -14.34
N GLN A 234 -5.66 8.16 -14.81
CA GLN A 234 -4.38 7.62 -14.33
C GLN A 234 -4.07 8.23 -12.95
N LEU A 235 -3.77 7.35 -12.00
CA LEU A 235 -3.46 7.67 -10.61
C LEU A 235 -2.18 6.96 -10.18
N THR A 236 -1.57 7.46 -9.11
CA THR A 236 -0.36 6.90 -8.50
C THR A 236 -0.51 6.80 -6.99
N TYR A 237 -0.02 5.72 -6.41
CA TYR A 237 0.05 5.52 -4.96
C TYR A 237 1.48 5.16 -4.56
N ASP A 238 2.06 5.95 -3.66
CA ASP A 238 3.40 5.75 -3.16
C ASP A 238 3.39 4.99 -1.83
N ILE A 239 4.15 3.92 -1.77
CA ILE A 239 4.33 3.06 -0.60
C ILE A 239 5.75 3.26 -0.08
N GLY A 240 5.84 4.01 1.02
CA GLY A 240 7.10 4.55 1.52
C GLY A 240 7.39 5.92 0.90
N SER A 241 8.19 6.72 1.58
CA SER A 241 8.58 8.06 1.11
C SER A 241 10.01 8.37 1.50
N ALA A 242 10.60 9.44 0.97
CA ALA A 242 11.93 9.87 1.40
C ALA A 242 12.00 10.19 2.91
N ALA A 243 10.89 10.63 3.52
CA ALA A 243 10.81 10.87 4.96
C ALA A 243 10.63 9.57 5.77
N ASN A 244 9.86 8.62 5.24
CA ASN A 244 9.58 7.32 5.86
C ASN A 244 9.86 6.17 4.87
N PRO A 245 11.14 5.90 4.56
CA PRO A 245 11.51 4.89 3.57
C PRO A 245 11.56 3.49 4.21
N PHE A 246 11.44 2.47 3.37
CA PHE A 246 11.94 1.14 3.70
C PHE A 246 13.47 1.15 3.69
N ARG A 247 14.08 0.35 4.57
CA ARG A 247 15.54 0.33 4.75
C ARG A 247 16.07 -1.08 4.58
N SER A 248 17.05 -1.23 3.70
CA SER A 248 17.78 -2.49 3.48
C SER A 248 19.28 -2.24 3.46
N ILE A 249 20.08 -3.21 3.90
CA ILE A 249 21.54 -3.12 3.92
C ILE A 249 22.20 -4.45 3.58
N GLY A 250 23.23 -4.39 2.73
CA GLY A 250 23.83 -5.58 2.12
C GLY A 250 25.33 -5.80 2.36
N VAL A 251 26.11 -4.76 2.60
CA VAL A 251 27.52 -4.90 3.03
C VAL A 251 27.79 -3.84 4.08
N LEU A 252 28.41 -4.26 5.18
CA LEU A 252 28.63 -3.39 6.33
C LEU A 252 30.00 -2.71 6.34
N GLY A 253 30.89 -3.05 5.41
CA GLY A 253 32.30 -2.62 5.40
C GLY A 253 33.16 -3.25 6.50
N GLN A 254 32.57 -3.58 7.66
CA GLN A 254 33.20 -4.29 8.78
C GLN A 254 32.26 -5.37 9.35
N LYS A 255 32.82 -6.37 10.04
CA LYS A 255 32.01 -7.39 10.73
C LYS A 255 31.26 -6.75 11.90
N ALA A 256 29.94 -6.90 11.92
CA ALA A 256 29.09 -6.56 13.07
C ALA A 256 28.79 -7.82 13.90
N PRO A 257 28.63 -7.68 15.23
CA PRO A 257 28.17 -8.78 16.08
C PRO A 257 26.73 -9.17 15.76
N VAL A 258 26.46 -10.47 15.80
CA VAL A 258 25.14 -11.07 15.57
C VAL A 258 24.58 -11.55 16.89
N TYR A 259 23.29 -11.33 17.08
CA TYR A 259 22.51 -11.73 18.24
C TYR A 259 21.26 -12.49 17.82
N ALA A 260 20.81 -13.39 18.68
CA ALA A 260 19.59 -14.15 18.54
C ALA A 260 18.79 -14.11 19.85
N ASP A 261 17.53 -14.52 19.79
CA ASP A 261 16.80 -14.85 21.02
C ASP A 261 17.54 -15.96 21.76
N SER A 262 17.65 -15.80 23.09
CA SER A 262 18.33 -16.80 23.91
C SER A 262 17.60 -18.15 23.82
N SER A 263 18.33 -19.24 23.58
CA SER A 263 17.76 -20.59 23.59
C SER A 263 17.22 -20.97 24.97
N GLN A 264 16.45 -22.06 25.02
CA GLN A 264 15.75 -22.50 26.23
C GLN A 264 16.65 -22.77 27.46
N GLU A 265 17.97 -22.83 27.31
CA GLU A 265 18.94 -23.12 28.37
C GLU A 265 19.55 -21.86 29.03
N ALA A 266 19.22 -20.66 28.55
CA ALA A 266 19.73 -19.41 29.13
C ALA A 266 19.00 -19.04 30.43
N THR A 267 19.76 -18.60 31.44
CA THR A 267 19.26 -18.14 32.75
C THR A 267 18.41 -16.87 32.70
N ASP A 268 18.46 -16.11 31.59
CA ASP A 268 17.63 -14.93 31.37
C ASP A 268 17.08 -14.92 29.93
N ARG A 269 15.86 -15.45 29.76
CA ARG A 269 15.17 -15.54 28.47
C ARG A 269 14.68 -14.21 27.90
N THR A 270 14.90 -13.10 28.62
CA THR A 270 14.42 -11.78 28.22
C THR A 270 15.45 -10.98 27.45
N LYS A 271 16.69 -11.49 27.34
CA LYS A 271 17.82 -10.83 26.70
C LYS A 271 18.26 -11.55 25.43
N LEU A 272 18.87 -10.77 24.55
CA LEU A 272 19.54 -11.29 23.37
C LEU A 272 20.84 -12.03 23.74
N ALA A 273 21.06 -13.16 23.09
CA ALA A 273 22.29 -13.94 23.23
C ALA A 273 23.24 -13.65 22.05
N PRO A 274 24.55 -13.43 22.29
CA PRO A 274 25.53 -13.37 21.22
C PRO A 274 25.55 -14.68 20.41
N TYR A 275 25.55 -14.55 19.09
CA TYR A 275 25.49 -15.69 18.15
C TYR A 275 26.72 -15.74 17.23
N GLY A 276 27.35 -14.61 16.94
CA GLY A 276 28.55 -14.58 16.09
C GLY A 276 28.89 -13.19 15.57
N THR A 277 29.52 -13.12 14.40
CA THR A 277 29.78 -11.87 13.68
C THR A 277 29.56 -12.05 12.17
N ARG A 278 29.07 -11.03 11.47
CA ARG A 278 28.85 -11.04 10.01
C ARG A 278 29.18 -9.69 9.38
N ALA A 279 29.72 -9.71 8.16
CA ALA A 279 29.91 -8.51 7.34
C ALA A 279 29.00 -8.47 6.09
N VAL A 280 28.47 -9.64 5.71
CA VAL A 280 27.65 -9.87 4.51
C VAL A 280 26.43 -10.72 4.91
N PRO A 281 25.22 -10.43 4.39
CA PRO A 281 24.03 -11.21 4.65
C PRO A 281 24.12 -12.63 4.10
N LEU A 282 23.29 -13.51 4.66
CA LEU A 282 23.10 -14.84 4.11
C LEU A 282 22.56 -14.76 2.67
N GLY A 283 23.14 -15.57 1.78
CA GLY A 283 22.78 -15.63 0.36
C GLY A 283 23.40 -14.54 -0.51
N CYS A 284 24.04 -13.51 0.06
CA CYS A 284 24.83 -12.54 -0.70
C CYS A 284 26.27 -13.03 -0.88
N SER A 285 26.79 -12.94 -2.11
CA SER A 285 28.22 -13.13 -2.36
C SER A 285 28.98 -11.84 -2.05
N PRO A 286 30.15 -11.90 -1.39
CA PRO A 286 31.02 -10.74 -1.17
C PRO A 286 31.54 -10.13 -2.47
#